data_AF-A0A1E7DPW3-F1
#
_entry.id   AF-A0A1E7DPW3-F1
#
_cell.length_a   1.000
_cell.length_b   1.000
_cell.length_c   1.000
_cell.angle_alpha   90.00
_cell.angle_beta   90.00
_cell.angle_gamma   90.00
#
_symmetry.space_group_name_H-M   'P 1'
#
loop_
_entity.id
_entity.type
_entity.pdbx_description
1 polymer ?
#
loop_
_entity_poly.entity_id
_entity_poly.type
_entity_poly.pdbx_seq_one_letter_code
_entity_poly.pdbx_strand_id
1 'polypeptide(L)'
;MEKYFSVKETAALLGYKNEETIKRKIKDGMFPNAFQNSRKQGWKIPAGDIAAVTGSSPKNIQNKLSSPSTDCNKSELVKLAYQVATLTSPPEEVHEVLASLPLEHALEICLIIRQQNRNLIDPYKFIKAAITKKWTPDPITPEAKQSVIHFTQRDYDEIKLREQGIEKPDFYNWLENKGG
;
A
#
# COMPACT_ATOMS: atom_id res chain seq x y z
N MET A 1 25.29 -25.68 -20.74
CA MET A 1 24.26 -26.50 -21.41
C MET A 1 23.07 -26.61 -20.47
N GLU A 2 21.98 -25.92 -20.77
CA GLU A 2 20.75 -26.04 -19.97
C GLU A 2 20.08 -27.38 -20.27
N LYS A 3 19.94 -28.23 -19.25
CA LYS A 3 19.26 -29.52 -19.36
C LYS A 3 17.78 -29.32 -19.05
N TYR A 4 16.92 -29.70 -20.00
CA TYR A 4 15.47 -29.63 -19.89
C TYR A 4 14.91 -31.06 -19.81
N PHE A 5 13.99 -31.29 -18.88
CA PHE A 5 13.34 -32.58 -18.68
C PHE A 5 11.87 -32.51 -19.07
N SER A 6 11.34 -33.62 -19.57
CA SER A 6 9.92 -33.79 -19.83
C SER A 6 9.14 -34.10 -18.53
N VAL A 7 7.82 -33.97 -18.58
CA VAL A 7 6.91 -34.33 -17.47
C VAL A 7 7.13 -35.78 -17.00
N LYS A 8 7.38 -36.70 -17.93
CA LYS A 8 7.58 -38.13 -17.64
C LYS A 8 8.86 -38.36 -16.85
N GLU A 9 9.95 -37.75 -17.30
CA GLU A 9 11.25 -37.85 -16.63
C GLU A 9 11.20 -37.18 -15.27
N THR A 10 10.54 -36.02 -15.18
CA THR A 10 10.37 -35.32 -13.90
C THR A 10 9.49 -36.11 -12.93
N ALA A 11 8.49 -36.85 -13.41
CA ALA A 11 7.65 -37.74 -12.58
C ALA A 11 8.46 -38.90 -12.02
N ALA A 12 9.29 -39.53 -12.85
CA ALA A 12 10.18 -40.60 -12.44
C ALA A 12 11.23 -40.11 -11.43
N LEU A 13 11.82 -38.92 -11.67
CA LEU A 13 12.82 -38.33 -10.78
C LEU A 13 12.25 -37.90 -9.42
N LEU A 14 11.01 -37.43 -9.37
CA LEU A 14 10.33 -37.00 -8.14
C LEU A 14 9.53 -38.11 -7.45
N GLY A 15 9.47 -39.31 -8.03
CA GLY A 15 8.73 -40.45 -7.48
C GLY A 15 7.20 -40.34 -7.60
N TYR A 16 6.69 -39.48 -8.49
CA TYR A 16 5.25 -39.36 -8.74
C TYR A 16 4.77 -40.40 -9.77
N LYS A 17 3.69 -41.11 -9.44
CA LYS A 17 3.08 -42.12 -10.34
C LYS A 17 2.32 -41.51 -11.53
N ASN A 18 1.88 -40.26 -11.41
CA ASN A 18 1.00 -39.62 -12.39
C ASN A 18 1.63 -38.36 -12.99
N GLU A 19 1.66 -38.32 -14.32
CA GLU A 19 2.08 -37.15 -15.11
C GLU A 19 1.18 -35.93 -14.88
N GLU A 20 -0.09 -36.16 -14.54
CA GLU A 20 -1.06 -35.12 -14.22
C GLU A 20 -0.70 -34.37 -12.92
N THR A 21 -0.09 -35.04 -11.95
CA THR A 21 0.35 -34.40 -10.71
C THR A 21 1.36 -33.30 -10.98
N ILE A 22 2.27 -33.52 -11.93
CA ILE A 22 3.24 -32.51 -12.34
C ILE A 22 2.57 -31.38 -13.10
N LYS A 23 1.64 -31.66 -14.03
CA LYS A 23 0.88 -30.60 -14.71
C LYS A 23 0.11 -29.73 -13.71
N ARG A 24 -0.48 -30.34 -12.68
CA ARG A 24 -1.16 -29.62 -11.59
C ARG A 24 -0.18 -28.78 -10.79
N LYS A 25 1.00 -29.31 -10.46
CA LYS A 25 2.05 -28.62 -9.71
C LYS A 25 2.69 -27.46 -10.49
N ILE A 26 2.76 -27.55 -11.81
CA ILE A 26 3.12 -26.43 -12.67
C ILE A 26 2.04 -25.34 -12.60
N LYS A 27 0.76 -25.71 -12.66
CA LYS A 27 -0.35 -24.76 -12.51
C LYS A 27 -0.43 -24.13 -11.10
N ASP A 28 0.00 -24.88 -10.08
CA ASP A 28 0.14 -24.45 -8.69
C ASP A 28 1.33 -23.48 -8.48
N GLY A 29 2.15 -23.25 -9.51
CA GLY A 29 3.29 -22.33 -9.46
C GLY A 29 4.53 -22.89 -8.76
N MET A 30 4.64 -24.22 -8.60
CA MET A 30 5.84 -24.84 -8.03
C MET A 30 7.03 -24.88 -8.99
N PHE A 31 6.80 -24.66 -10.29
CA PHE A 31 7.83 -24.65 -11.33
C PHE A 31 7.75 -23.35 -12.14
N PRO A 32 8.39 -22.25 -11.66
CA PRO A 32 8.26 -20.93 -12.27
C PRO A 32 8.92 -20.82 -13.64
N ASN A 33 9.89 -21.69 -13.95
CA ASN A 33 10.58 -21.71 -15.24
C ASN A 33 10.10 -22.84 -16.16
N ALA A 34 9.01 -23.53 -15.79
CA ALA A 34 8.40 -24.52 -16.65
C ALA A 34 7.61 -23.85 -17.78
N PHE A 35 7.88 -24.26 -19.01
CA PHE A 35 7.16 -23.74 -20.18
C PHE A 35 6.59 -24.88 -21.01
N GLN A 36 5.46 -24.59 -21.66
CA GLN A 36 4.83 -25.50 -22.59
C GLN A 36 5.24 -25.11 -24.01
N ASN A 37 6.10 -25.92 -24.64
CA ASN A 37 6.62 -25.59 -25.97
C ASN A 37 5.58 -25.82 -27.08
N SER A 38 4.76 -26.87 -26.98
CA SER A 38 3.67 -27.15 -27.94
C SER A 38 2.74 -28.25 -27.43
N ARG A 39 1.49 -28.32 -27.96
CA ARG A 39 0.53 -29.41 -27.67
C ARG A 39 1.09 -30.81 -27.99
N LYS A 40 2.03 -30.91 -28.95
CA LYS A 40 2.69 -32.18 -29.32
C LYS A 40 3.96 -32.48 -28.52
N GLN A 41 4.65 -31.47 -27.99
CA GLN A 41 5.93 -31.65 -27.27
C GLN A 41 5.80 -31.61 -25.74
N GLY A 42 4.64 -31.23 -25.21
CA GLY A 42 4.37 -31.25 -23.78
C GLY A 42 5.09 -30.14 -23.00
N TRP A 43 5.05 -30.24 -21.67
CA TRP A 43 5.74 -29.33 -20.76
C TRP A 43 7.22 -29.72 -20.64
N LYS A 44 8.09 -28.71 -20.64
CA LYS A 44 9.51 -28.85 -20.34
C LYS A 44 9.83 -28.10 -19.05
N ILE A 45 10.55 -28.78 -18.16
CA ILE A 45 10.94 -28.28 -16.85
C ILE A 45 12.48 -28.25 -16.82
N PRO A 46 13.11 -27.10 -16.53
CA PRO A 46 14.56 -27.03 -16.45
C PRO A 46 15.10 -27.80 -15.23
N ALA A 47 16.33 -28.28 -15.32
CA ALA A 47 17.00 -28.99 -14.22
C ALA A 47 17.00 -28.22 -12.89
N GLY A 48 17.07 -26.88 -12.95
CA GLY A 48 17.05 -26.01 -11.76
C GLY A 48 15.72 -26.08 -10.99
N ASP A 49 14.61 -26.21 -11.72
CA ASP A 49 13.27 -26.33 -11.15
C ASP A 49 13.07 -27.72 -10.49
N ILE A 50 13.67 -28.77 -11.04
CA ILE A 50 13.68 -30.11 -10.41
C ILE A 50 14.55 -30.12 -9.17
N ALA A 51 15.75 -29.54 -9.25
CA ALA A 51 16.65 -29.42 -8.10
C ALA A 51 16.01 -28.62 -6.95
N ALA A 52 15.22 -27.60 -7.26
CA ALA A 52 14.47 -26.83 -6.27
C ALA A 52 13.37 -27.65 -5.56
N VAL A 53 12.86 -28.71 -6.19
CA VAL A 53 11.85 -29.60 -5.60
C VAL A 53 12.47 -30.79 -4.87
N THR A 54 13.56 -31.37 -5.39
CA THR A 54 14.21 -32.56 -4.81
C THR A 54 15.23 -32.19 -3.71
N GLY A 55 15.86 -31.02 -3.80
CA GLY A 55 16.78 -30.48 -2.80
C GLY A 55 16.10 -29.37 -2.00
N SER A 56 16.13 -29.47 -0.67
CA SER A 56 15.68 -28.41 0.21
C SER A 56 16.42 -27.08 -0.07
N SER A 57 15.65 -26.07 -0.48
CA SER A 57 15.96 -24.63 -0.55
C SER A 57 16.93 -24.18 -1.65
N PRO A 58 16.43 -23.33 -2.57
CA PRO A 58 16.57 -21.89 -2.33
C PRO A 58 15.20 -21.21 -2.21
N LYS A 59 15.01 -20.45 -1.13
CA LYS A 59 13.91 -19.50 -0.97
C LYS A 59 13.86 -18.52 -2.15
N ASN A 60 12.88 -18.64 -3.06
CA ASN A 60 12.26 -17.56 -3.85
C ASN A 60 11.23 -18.22 -4.80
N ILE A 61 9.95 -17.89 -4.94
CA ILE A 61 9.18 -16.66 -4.76
C ILE A 61 7.74 -17.11 -4.46
N GLN A 62 7.32 -17.14 -3.19
CA GLN A 62 5.90 -17.03 -2.83
C GLN A 62 5.85 -16.18 -1.55
N ASN A 63 5.26 -15.00 -1.69
CA ASN A 63 4.91 -14.03 -0.64
C ASN A 63 6.08 -13.27 0.01
N LYS A 64 6.48 -12.15 -0.60
CA LYS A 64 7.04 -11.01 0.16
C LYS A 64 5.91 -10.26 0.88
N LEU A 65 5.13 -10.96 1.70
CA LEU A 65 4.70 -10.38 2.96
C LEU A 65 5.79 -10.84 3.91
N SER A 66 6.83 -10.02 4.04
CA SER A 66 7.85 -10.21 5.05
C SER A 66 7.14 -10.33 6.39
N SER A 67 7.13 -11.54 6.98
CA SER A 67 7.35 -11.60 8.41
C SER A 67 8.63 -10.78 8.64
N PRO A 68 8.57 -9.59 9.27
CA PRO A 68 9.80 -8.88 9.56
C PRO A 68 10.59 -9.81 10.46
N SER A 69 11.80 -10.18 10.03
CA SER A 69 12.82 -10.67 10.95
C SER A 69 12.80 -9.72 12.15
N THR A 70 12.47 -10.24 13.33
CA THR A 70 12.30 -9.49 14.58
C THR A 70 13.65 -9.03 15.14
N ASP A 71 14.52 -8.53 14.27
CA ASP A 71 15.68 -7.71 14.59
C ASP A 71 15.45 -6.33 13.95
N CYS A 72 14.23 -5.79 14.06
CA CYS A 72 14.05 -4.37 13.81
C CYS A 72 14.67 -3.65 15.00
N ASN A 73 15.80 -2.96 14.77
CA ASN A 73 16.35 -2.06 15.77
C ASN A 73 15.28 -1.01 16.08
N LYS A 74 14.57 -1.17 17.20
CA LYS A 74 13.51 -0.28 17.66
C LYS A 74 13.96 1.18 17.64
N SER A 75 15.22 1.40 18.02
CA SER A 75 15.93 2.68 17.95
C SER A 75 15.96 3.25 16.51
N GLU A 76 16.36 2.46 15.52
CA GLU A 76 16.40 2.93 14.13
C GLU A 76 15.01 3.25 13.59
N LEU A 77 14.00 2.43 13.93
CA LEU A 77 12.61 2.68 13.56
C LEU A 77 12.08 4.01 14.12
N VAL A 78 12.34 4.26 15.40
CA VAL A 78 11.95 5.51 16.07
C VAL A 78 12.62 6.71 15.41
N LYS A 79 13.93 6.60 15.10
CA LYS A 79 14.68 7.64 14.42
C LYS A 79 14.10 7.96 13.04
N LEU A 80 13.81 6.93 12.24
CA LEU A 80 13.20 7.08 10.92
C LEU A 80 11.78 7.66 11.00
N ALA A 81 10.95 7.18 11.93
CA ALA A 81 9.59 7.67 12.12
C ALA A 81 9.58 9.17 12.47
N TYR A 82 10.47 9.59 13.38
CA TYR A 82 10.60 11.01 13.73
C TYR A 82 11.06 11.85 12.54
N GLN A 83 12.04 11.36 11.78
CA GLN A 83 12.54 12.05 10.59
C GLN A 83 11.46 12.16 9.51
N VAL A 84 10.61 11.15 9.34
CA VAL A 84 9.47 11.22 8.42
C VAL A 84 8.38 12.19 8.92
N ALA A 85 8.20 12.31 10.24
CA ALA A 85 7.21 13.20 10.83
C ALA A 85 7.62 14.68 10.77
N THR A 86 8.90 14.98 11.00
CA THR A 86 9.40 16.36 11.15
C THR A 86 10.32 16.81 10.03
N LEU A 87 10.73 15.91 9.13
CA LEU A 87 11.79 16.12 8.13
C LEU A 87 13.16 16.48 8.74
N THR A 88 13.33 16.29 10.05
CA THR A 88 14.56 16.58 10.80
C THR A 88 15.01 15.37 11.61
N SER A 89 16.31 15.25 11.88
CA SER A 89 16.81 14.19 12.77
C SER A 89 16.40 14.49 14.22
N PRO A 90 15.94 13.51 15.00
CA PRO A 90 15.63 13.73 16.42
C PRO A 90 16.90 14.12 17.19
N PRO A 91 16.81 15.09 18.13
CA PRO A 91 17.87 15.31 19.10
C PRO A 91 18.00 14.08 20.03
N GLU A 92 19.19 13.86 20.58
CA GLU A 92 19.54 12.64 21.30
C GLU A 92 18.64 12.38 22.53
N GLU A 93 18.31 13.44 23.28
CA GLU A 93 17.39 13.38 24.42
C GLU A 93 15.98 12.92 24.02
N VAL A 94 15.50 13.35 22.86
CA VAL A 94 14.17 12.97 22.33
C VAL A 94 14.20 11.53 21.86
N HIS A 95 15.27 11.14 21.18
CA HIS A 95 15.46 9.79 20.70
C HIS A 95 15.48 8.78 21.84
N GLU A 96 16.19 9.07 22.92
CA GLU A 96 16.25 8.22 24.12
C GLU A 96 14.86 8.03 24.77
N VAL A 97 14.11 9.12 24.93
CA VAL A 97 12.76 9.08 25.51
C VAL A 97 11.80 8.26 24.64
N LEU A 98 11.82 8.46 23.32
CA LEU A 98 10.96 7.71 22.40
C LEU A 98 11.36 6.24 22.28
N ALA A 99 12.66 5.92 22.32
CA ALA A 99 13.17 4.55 22.28
C ALA A 99 12.83 3.76 23.55
N SER A 100 12.68 4.42 24.70
CA SER A 100 12.25 3.82 25.96
C SER A 100 10.78 3.34 25.90
N LEU A 101 9.91 4.08 25.23
CA LEU A 101 8.47 3.78 25.12
C LEU A 101 8.15 2.56 24.27
N PRO A 102 6.99 1.89 24.44
CA PRO A 102 6.48 0.94 23.47
C PRO A 102 6.44 1.57 22.07
N LEU A 103 6.76 0.77 21.04
CA LEU A 103 6.88 1.27 19.67
C LEU A 103 5.59 1.96 19.20
N GLU A 104 4.45 1.39 19.54
CA GLU A 104 3.11 1.95 19.24
C GLU A 104 2.97 3.39 19.73
N HIS A 105 3.25 3.63 21.02
CA HIS A 105 3.18 4.96 21.62
C HIS A 105 4.19 5.94 21.01
N ALA A 106 5.40 5.48 20.69
CA ALA A 106 6.39 6.33 20.02
C ALA A 106 5.89 6.79 18.64
N LEU A 107 5.25 5.90 17.89
CA LEU A 107 4.67 6.20 16.58
C LEU A 107 3.44 7.12 16.69
N GLU A 108 2.57 6.91 17.67
CA GLU A 108 1.44 7.80 17.97
C GLU A 108 1.91 9.24 18.21
N ILE A 109 2.94 9.42 19.04
CA ILE A 109 3.53 10.74 19.31
C ILE A 109 4.08 11.35 18.03
N CYS A 110 4.79 10.57 17.20
CA CYS A 110 5.29 11.04 15.91
C CYS A 110 4.15 11.48 14.97
N LEU A 111 3.02 10.77 14.96
CA LEU A 111 1.84 11.15 14.18
C LEU A 111 1.23 12.45 14.68
N ILE A 112 1.11 12.64 15.99
CA ILE A 112 0.60 13.89 16.58
C ILE A 112 1.51 15.06 16.19
N ILE A 113 2.83 14.89 16.27
CA ILE A 113 3.80 15.92 15.85
C ILE A 113 3.54 16.34 14.40
N ARG A 114 3.34 15.36 13.50
CA ARG A 114 3.05 15.61 12.08
C ARG A 114 1.71 16.32 11.87
N GLN A 115 0.68 15.93 12.62
CA GLN A 115 -0.66 16.53 12.51
C GLN A 115 -0.68 18.01 12.93
N GLN A 116 0.10 18.38 13.94
CA GLN A 116 0.08 19.75 14.47
C GLN A 116 0.77 20.78 13.57
N ASN A 117 1.57 20.36 12.57
CA ASN A 117 2.28 21.18 11.56
C ASN A 117 2.93 22.47 12.10
N ARG A 118 3.30 22.50 13.38
CA ARG A 118 3.93 23.64 14.06
C ARG A 118 5.38 23.30 14.31
N ASN A 119 6.28 24.26 14.05
CA ASN A 119 7.66 24.14 14.52
C ASN A 119 7.64 24.02 16.05
N LEU A 120 8.03 22.86 16.56
CA LEU A 120 8.16 22.62 17.99
C LEU A 120 9.33 23.45 18.52
N ILE A 121 9.04 24.43 19.36
CA ILE A 121 10.06 25.25 20.03
C ILE A 121 10.93 24.37 20.94
N ASP A 122 10.33 23.37 21.58
CA ASP A 122 10.99 22.42 22.47
C ASP A 122 10.36 21.02 22.30
N PRO A 123 10.96 20.14 21.47
CA PRO A 123 10.40 18.82 21.18
C PRO A 123 10.40 17.91 22.41
N TYR A 124 11.33 18.13 23.35
CA TYR A 124 11.45 17.34 24.56
C TYR A 124 10.29 17.58 25.54
N LYS A 125 9.96 18.85 25.81
CA LYS A 125 8.81 19.21 26.64
C LYS A 125 7.50 18.71 26.04
N PHE A 126 7.37 18.81 24.72
CA PHE A 126 6.20 18.31 24.00
C PHE A 126 6.01 16.81 24.21
N ILE A 127 7.05 16.01 24.02
CA ILE A 127 6.98 14.56 24.15
C ILE A 127 6.67 14.16 25.59
N LYS A 128 7.29 14.81 26.59
CA LYS A 128 6.92 14.61 28.00
C LYS A 128 5.46 14.90 28.29
N ALA A 129 4.93 15.99 27.73
CA ALA A 129 3.51 16.33 27.86
C ALA A 129 2.61 15.27 27.20
N ALA A 130 2.99 14.78 26.02
CA ALA A 130 2.24 13.75 25.31
C ALA A 130 2.22 12.42 26.09
N ILE A 131 3.35 12.01 26.67
CA ILE A 131 3.45 10.80 27.51
C ILE A 131 2.60 10.93 28.76
N THR A 132 2.71 12.04 29.49
CA THR A 132 2.00 12.25 30.76
C THR A 132 0.48 12.33 30.56
N LYS A 133 0.04 12.96 29.46
CA LYS A 133 -1.39 13.13 29.14
C LYS A 133 -1.98 12.00 28.29
N LYS A 134 -1.16 11.02 27.88
CA LYS A 134 -1.56 9.92 26.98
C LYS A 134 -2.33 10.42 25.75
N TRP A 135 -1.75 11.38 25.05
CA TRP A 135 -2.37 11.92 23.84
C TRP A 135 -2.49 10.84 22.77
N THR A 136 -3.63 10.83 22.08
CA THR A 136 -3.92 9.97 20.95
C THR A 136 -3.97 10.82 19.67
N PRO A 137 -3.43 10.33 18.54
CA PRO A 137 -3.57 11.03 17.27
C PRO A 137 -5.05 11.17 16.92
N ASP A 138 -5.43 12.31 16.36
CA ASP A 138 -6.80 12.51 15.89
C ASP A 138 -7.08 11.45 14.81
N PRO A 139 -8.21 10.73 14.90
CA PRO A 139 -8.59 9.78 13.87
C PRO A 139 -8.71 10.53 12.55
N ILE A 140 -8.19 9.94 11.48
CA ILE A 140 -8.40 10.44 10.12
C ILE A 140 -9.89 10.25 9.83
N THR A 141 -10.73 11.18 10.26
CA THR A 141 -12.10 11.23 9.81
C THR A 141 -12.01 11.48 8.31
N PRO A 142 -12.60 10.63 7.45
CA PRO A 142 -12.89 11.06 6.10
C PRO A 142 -13.80 12.25 6.32
N GLU A 143 -13.29 13.46 6.08
CA GLU A 143 -14.02 14.70 6.21
C GLU A 143 -15.41 14.42 5.65
N ALA A 144 -16.44 14.55 6.50
CA ALA A 144 -17.80 14.24 6.12
C ALA A 144 -18.02 14.94 4.79
N LYS A 145 -18.12 14.14 3.72
CA LYS A 145 -18.13 14.62 2.34
C LYS A 145 -18.95 15.89 2.33
N GLN A 146 -18.35 17.04 2.05
CA GLN A 146 -19.14 18.17 1.57
C GLN A 146 -20.03 17.55 0.50
N SER A 147 -21.34 17.57 0.76
CA SER A 147 -22.29 16.69 0.11
C SER A 147 -22.04 16.77 -1.39
N VAL A 148 -21.74 15.64 -2.02
CA VAL A 148 -21.56 15.51 -3.48
C VAL A 148 -22.92 15.67 -4.21
N ILE A 149 -23.84 16.42 -3.62
CA ILE A 149 -25.25 16.61 -3.97
C ILE A 149 -25.52 18.04 -3.50
N HIS A 150 -25.63 19.06 -4.35
CA HIS A 150 -26.50 19.18 -5.52
C HIS A 150 -25.78 20.00 -6.61
N PHE A 151 -25.01 19.37 -7.49
CA PHE A 151 -24.75 19.99 -8.79
C PHE A 151 -25.99 19.76 -9.63
N THR A 152 -26.92 20.72 -9.61
CA THR A 152 -28.13 20.63 -10.43
C THR A 152 -27.79 20.98 -11.88
N GLN A 153 -28.67 20.62 -12.81
CA GLN A 153 -28.54 21.04 -14.21
C GLN A 153 -28.36 22.57 -14.34
N ARG A 154 -28.96 23.36 -13.42
CA ARG A 154 -28.83 24.82 -13.37
C ARG A 154 -27.39 25.28 -13.12
N ASP A 155 -26.66 24.59 -12.25
CA ASP A 155 -25.26 24.91 -11.96
C ASP A 155 -24.38 24.63 -13.19
N TYR A 156 -24.71 23.59 -13.97
CA TYR A 156 -24.02 23.29 -15.23
C TYR A 156 -24.32 24.34 -16.32
N ASP A 157 -25.58 24.77 -16.44
CA ASP A 157 -25.99 25.79 -17.40
C ASP A 157 -25.41 27.19 -17.05
N GLU A 158 -25.30 27.55 -15.77
CA GLU A 158 -24.69 28.83 -15.35
C GLU A 158 -23.19 28.90 -15.63
N ILE A 159 -22.46 27.79 -15.46
CA ILE A 159 -21.03 27.72 -15.80
C ILE A 159 -20.85 27.83 -17.32
N LYS A 160 -21.68 27.13 -18.10
CA LYS A 160 -21.66 27.16 -19.57
C LYS A 160 -22.00 28.54 -20.14
N LEU A 161 -22.90 29.29 -19.51
CA LEU A 161 -23.25 30.67 -19.88
C LEU A 161 -22.10 31.65 -19.59
N ARG A 162 -21.40 31.50 -18.45
CA ARG A 162 -20.23 32.32 -18.11
C ARG A 162 -19.06 32.10 -19.06
N GLU A 163 -18.80 30.86 -19.46
CA GLU A 163 -17.71 30.53 -20.40
C GLU A 163 -17.95 31.08 -21.80
N GLN A 164 -19.21 31.31 -22.19
CA GLN A 164 -19.57 31.82 -23.52
C GLN A 164 -19.73 33.35 -23.56
N GLY A 165 -19.50 34.06 -22.45
CA GLY A 165 -19.54 35.53 -22.41
C GLY A 165 -20.91 36.15 -22.74
N ILE A 166 -21.98 35.38 -22.60
CA ILE A 166 -23.35 35.82 -22.89
C ILE A 166 -23.91 36.41 -21.60
N GLU A 167 -24.02 37.74 -21.51
CA GLU A 167 -24.80 38.39 -20.46
C GLU A 167 -26.23 37.81 -20.48
N LYS A 168 -26.76 37.43 -19.31
CA LYS A 168 -28.11 36.84 -19.17
C LYS A 168 -29.10 37.76 -19.92
N PRO A 169 -29.91 37.23 -20.85
CA PRO A 169 -31.00 38.03 -21.38
C PRO A 169 -32.00 38.29 -20.24
N ASP A 170 -32.37 39.55 -20.03
CA ASP A 170 -33.47 39.91 -19.15
C ASP A 170 -34.73 39.24 -19.71
N PHE A 171 -35.18 38.18 -19.04
CA PHE A 171 -36.44 37.53 -19.39
C PHE A 171 -37.57 38.50 -19.06
N TYR A 172 -38.07 39.21 -20.07
CA TYR A 172 -39.34 39.92 -19.99
C TYR A 172 -40.44 38.93 -19.62
N ASN A 173 -41.09 39.18 -18.48
CA ASN A 173 -42.12 38.34 -17.90
C ASN A 173 -43.43 38.49 -18.69
N TRP A 174 -43.51 37.85 -19.86
CA TRP A 174 -44.62 37.99 -20.81
C TRP A 174 -45.99 37.48 -20.31
N LEU A 175 -46.05 36.89 -19.11
CA LEU A 175 -47.27 36.39 -18.48
C LEU A 175 -47.98 37.40 -17.56
N GLU A 176 -47.38 38.56 -17.29
CA GLU A 176 -47.99 39.58 -16.41
C GLU A 176 -48.99 40.51 -17.13
N ASN A 177 -49.16 40.37 -18.45
CA ASN A 177 -49.93 41.34 -19.25
C ASN A 177 -51.22 40.80 -19.89
N LYS A 178 -51.80 39.72 -19.34
CA LYS A 178 -53.19 39.34 -19.66
C LYS A 178 -53.95 38.85 -18.43
N GLY A 179 -54.61 39.80 -17.76
CA GLY A 179 -55.79 39.49 -16.94
C GLY A 179 -56.02 40.46 -15.79
N GLY A 180 -56.83 41.51 -16.02
CA GLY A 180 -57.48 42.31 -14.97
C GLY A 180 -57.39 43.80 -15.19
#